data_AF-A0A4Q3FHC2-F1
#
_entry.id   AF-A0A4Q3FHC2-F1
#
_cell.length_a   1.000
_cell.length_b   1.000
_cell.length_c   1.000
_cell.angle_alpha   90.00
_cell.angle_beta   90.00
_cell.angle_gamma   90.00
#
_symmetry.space_group_name_H-M   'P 1'
#
loop_
_entity.id
_entity.type
_entity.pdbx_description
1 polymer ?
#
loop_
_entity_poly.entity_id
_entity_poly.type
_entity_poly.pdbx_seq_one_letter_code
_entity_poly.pdbx_strand_id
1 'polypeptide(L)' 'MDQKQQIQKFMATYGKQLAGKKNVTVLVDVNRQFIQKFLPSQFPALYIYNANHQLLKYWDTPVNIDQVLSIIYAP' A
#
# COMPACT_ATOMS: atom_id res chain seq x y z
N MET A 1 -10.59 -7.99 20.53
CA MET A 1 -11.19 -7.39 19.31
C MET A 1 -10.72 -8.19 18.12
N ASP A 2 -11.64 -8.57 17.23
CA ASP A 2 -11.34 -9.29 15.99
C ASP A 2 -10.46 -8.40 15.06
N GLN A 3 -9.45 -8.99 14.42
CA GLN A 3 -8.57 -8.34 13.43
C GLN A 3 -9.39 -7.66 12.32
N LYS A 4 -10.51 -8.27 11.91
CA LYS A 4 -11.43 -7.70 10.93
C LYS A 4 -12.05 -6.38 11.41
N GLN A 5 -12.48 -6.31 12.68
CA GLN A 5 -13.04 -5.09 13.26
C GLN A 5 -11.99 -3.99 13.38
N GLN A 6 -10.74 -4.33 13.71
CA GLN A 6 -9.65 -3.35 13.78
C GLN A 6 -9.37 -2.72 12.42
N ILE A 7 -9.34 -3.52 11.35
CA ILE A 7 -9.10 -3.05 9.98
C ILE A 7 -10.27 -2.21 9.49
N GLN A 8 -11.51 -2.64 9.76
CA GLN A 8 -12.70 -1.85 9.45
C GLN A 8 -12.68 -0.49 10.15
N LYS A 9 -12.32 -0.45 11.44
CA LYS A 9 -12.18 0.80 12.20
C LYS A 9 -11.08 1.68 11.62
N PHE A 10 -9.91 1.12 11.28
CA PHE A 10 -8.82 1.86 10.65
C PHE A 10 -9.25 2.48 9.32
N MET A 11 -9.88 1.69 8.44
CA MET A 11 -10.36 2.17 7.14
C MET A 11 -11.47 3.20 7.28
N ALA A 12 -12.36 3.08 8.27
CA ALA A 12 -13.38 4.07 8.54
C ALA A 12 -12.79 5.41 9.02
N THR A 13 -11.71 5.39 9.81
CA THR A 13 -11.06 6.59 10.35
C THR A 13 -10.15 7.26 9.32
N TYR A 14 -9.26 6.50 8.66
CA TYR A 14 -8.17 7.06 7.84
C TYR A 14 -8.35 6.80 6.34
N GLY A 15 -9.07 5.73 5.98
CA GLY A 15 -9.19 5.25 4.59
C GLY A 15 -10.54 5.55 3.93
N LYS A 16 -11.38 6.40 4.53
CA LYS A 16 -12.77 6.61 4.09
C LYS A 16 -12.89 7.01 2.62
N GLN A 17 -11.93 7.77 2.09
CA GLN A 17 -11.91 8.21 0.70
C GLN A 17 -11.55 7.09 -0.30
N LEU A 18 -10.91 6.02 0.19
CA LEU A 18 -10.49 4.86 -0.59
C LEU A 18 -11.52 3.74 -0.53
N ALA A 19 -12.33 3.68 0.54
CA ALA A 19 -13.35 2.67 0.72
C ALA A 19 -14.39 2.69 -0.43
N GLY A 20 -14.58 1.55 -1.08
CA GLY A 20 -15.57 1.37 -2.16
C GLY A 20 -15.16 1.93 -3.53
N LYS A 21 -13.93 2.43 -3.69
CA LYS A 21 -13.42 2.85 -5.01
C LYS A 21 -13.14 1.63 -5.88
N LYS A 22 -13.67 1.62 -7.11
CA LYS A 22 -13.55 0.48 -8.05
C LYS A 22 -12.11 0.14 -8.43
N ASN A 23 -11.21 1.11 -8.36
CA ASN A 23 -9.79 1.00 -8.71
C ASN A 23 -8.88 0.84 -7.49
N VAL A 24 -9.44 0.58 -6.30
CA VAL A 24 -8.67 0.36 -5.07
C VAL A 24 -9.07 -0.96 -4.44
N THR A 25 -8.08 -1.82 -4.21
CA THR A 25 -8.25 -3.09 -3.51
C THR A 25 -7.52 -3.02 -2.17
N VAL A 26 -8.24 -3.26 -1.08
CA VAL A 26 -7.66 -3.35 0.26
C VAL A 26 -7.48 -4.83 0.61
N LEU A 27 -6.25 -5.22 0.91
CA LEU A 27 -5.89 -6.60 1.27
C LEU A 27 -5.52 -6.68 2.75
N VAL A 28 -5.89 -7.81 3.37
CA VAL A 28 -5.51 -8.14 4.75
C VAL A 28 -4.60 -9.35 4.73
N ASP A 29 -3.40 -9.19 5.28
CA ASP A 29 -2.42 -10.27 5.35
C ASP A 29 -2.66 -11.17 6.57
N VAL A 30 -3.70 -12.00 6.48
CA VAL A 30 -4.09 -12.93 7.56
C VAL A 30 -2.96 -13.92 7.87
N ASN A 31 -2.23 -14.36 6.83
CA ASN A 31 -1.17 -15.36 6.95
C ASN A 31 0.24 -14.77 7.16
N ARG A 32 0.35 -13.46 7.38
CA ARG A 32 1.63 -12.75 7.60
C ARG A 32 2.68 -13.00 6.50
N GLN A 33 2.23 -13.20 5.26
CA GLN A 33 3.10 -13.50 4.12
C GLN A 33 3.72 -12.25 3.49
N PHE A 34 3.13 -11.07 3.67
CA PHE A 34 3.61 -9.85 3.01
C PHE A 34 4.99 -9.47 3.56
N ILE A 35 5.19 -9.55 4.87
CA ILE A 35 6.48 -9.21 5.48
C ILE A 35 7.61 -10.06 4.90
N GLN A 36 7.39 -11.37 4.75
CA GLN A 36 8.41 -12.30 4.25
C GLN A 36 8.66 -12.18 2.73
N LYS A 37 7.64 -11.79 1.96
CA LYS A 37 7.73 -11.67 0.50
C LYS A 37 8.25 -10.31 0.04
N PHE A 38 7.92 -9.25 0.76
CA PHE A 38 8.27 -7.88 0.40
C PHE A 38 9.51 -7.36 1.14
N LEU A 39 9.86 -7.97 2.28
CA LEU A 39 11.05 -7.66 3.09
C LEU A 39 11.30 -6.15 3.33
N PRO A 40 10.29 -5.38 3.79
CA PRO A 40 10.50 -3.96 4.09
C PRO A 40 11.49 -3.80 5.25
N SER A 41 12.38 -2.81 5.14
CA SER A 41 13.31 -2.51 6.24
C SER A 41 12.60 -1.83 7.42
N GLN A 42 11.54 -1.04 7.12
CA GLN A 42 10.71 -0.36 8.09
C GLN A 42 9.32 -0.06 7.50
N PHE A 43 8.36 0.32 8.35
CA PHE A 43 7.00 0.69 7.95
C PHE A 43 6.73 2.18 8.20
N PRO A 44 5.88 2.84 7.40
CA PRO A 44 5.17 2.31 6.23
C PRO A 44 6.07 2.13 5.00
N ALA A 45 5.77 1.11 4.18
CA ALA A 45 6.48 0.85 2.92
C ALA A 45 5.56 1.02 1.71
N LEU A 46 6.09 1.58 0.63
CA LEU A 46 5.43 1.80 -0.66
C LEU A 46 6.21 1.10 -1.77
N TYR A 47 5.49 0.38 -2.63
CA TYR A 47 6.03 -0.30 -3.80
C TYR A 47 5.25 0.13 -5.04
N ILE A 48 5.96 0.57 -6.07
CA ILE A 48 5.37 0.94 -7.38
C ILE A 48 5.84 -0.07 -8.41
N TYR A 49 4.89 -0.72 -9.07
CA TYR A 49 5.14 -1.67 -10.15
C TYR A 49 4.59 -1.14 -11.47
N ASN A 50 5.20 -1.53 -12.59
CA ASN A 50 4.63 -1.30 -13.92
C ASN A 50 3.66 -2.42 -14.33
N ALA A 51 3.04 -2.28 -15.50
CA ALA A 51 2.11 -3.27 -16.05
C ALA A 51 2.75 -4.65 -16.32
N ASN A 52 4.08 -4.72 -16.45
CA ASN A 52 4.84 -5.97 -16.62
C ASN A 52 5.26 -6.60 -15.29
N HIS A 53 4.70 -6.13 -14.16
CA HIS A 53 4.99 -6.58 -12.80
C HIS A 53 6.44 -6.32 -12.36
N GLN A 54 7.13 -5.38 -13.00
CA GLN A 54 8.50 -5.00 -12.62
C GLN A 54 8.44 -3.89 -11.57
N LEU A 55 9.25 -4.03 -10.50
CA LEU A 55 9.38 -3.01 -9.46
C LEU A 55 10.09 -1.78 -10.04
N LEU A 56 9.39 -0.66 -10.11
CA LEU A 56 9.95 0.63 -10.53
C LEU A 56 10.64 1.35 -9.38
N LYS A 57 9.97 1.38 -8.22
CA LYS A 57 10.47 2.10 -7.05
C LYS A 57 9.91 1.54 -5.75
N TYR A 58 10.72 1.63 -4.70
CA TYR A 58 10.40 1.26 -3.33
C TYR A 58 10.85 2.38 -2.39
N TRP A 59 10.01 2.63 -1.38
CA TRP A 59 10.34 3.45 -0.23
C TRP A 59 9.87 2.75 1.04
N ASP A 60 10.65 2.89 2.11
CA ASP A 60 10.29 2.52 3.47
C ASP A 60 10.27 3.73 4.41
N THR A 61 10.53 4.92 3.87
CA THR A 61 10.36 6.20 4.56
C THR A 61 9.11 6.92 4.06
N PRO A 62 8.57 7.88 4.83
CA PRO A 62 7.50 8.74 4.35
C PRO A 62 7.89 9.43 3.04
N VAL A 63 7.03 9.31 2.03
CA VAL A 63 7.23 9.85 0.69
C VAL A 63 6.15 10.87 0.35
N ASN A 64 6.52 11.94 -0.33
CA ASN A 64 5.58 12.93 -0.84
C ASN A 64 4.91 12.38 -2.12
N ILE A 65 3.61 12.64 -2.29
CA ILE A 65 2.84 12.29 -3.48
C ILE A 65 3.48 12.79 -4.78
N ASP A 66 4.13 13.97 -4.80
CA ASP A 66 4.79 14.49 -6.01
C ASP A 66 5.92 13.58 -6.49
N GLN A 67 6.65 12.96 -5.57
CA GLN A 67 7.69 11.98 -5.89
C GLN A 67 7.10 10.66 -6.40
N VAL A 68 5.90 10.29 -5.95
CA VAL A 68 5.19 9.12 -6.44
C VAL A 68 4.69 9.36 -7.87
N LEU A 69 4.08 10.52 -8.12
CA LEU A 69 3.55 10.88 -9.42
C LEU A 69 4.65 11.04 -10.48
N SER A 70 5.84 11.50 -10.10
CA SER A 70 6.96 11.60 -11.05
C SER A 70 7.45 10.22 -11.54
N ILE A 71 7.30 9.15 -10.75
CA ILE A 71 7.58 7.79 -11.20
C ILE A 71 6.48 7.26 -12.12
N ILE A 72 5.22 7.58 -11.83
CA ILE A 72 4.05 7.08 -12.59
C ILE A 72 3.94 7.77 -13.97
N TYR A 73 4.23 9.07 -14.04
CA TYR A 73 4.15 9.87 -15.25
C TYR A 73 5.51 10.12 -15.91
N ALA A 74 6.55 9.38 -15.50
CA ALA A 74 7.84 9.43 -16.19
C ALA A 74 7.63 9.04 -17.68
N PRO A 75 8.19 9.80 -18.63
CA PRO A 75 8.06 9.53 -20.05
C PRO A 75 8.73 8.22 -20.48
#